data_AF-R5EQV3-F1
#
_entry.id   AF-R5EQV3-F1
#
_cell.length_a   1.000
_cell.length_b   1.000
_cell.length_c   1.000
_cell.angle_alpha   90.00
_cell.angle_beta   90.00
_cell.angle_gamma   90.00
#
_symmetry.space_group_name_H-M   'P 1'
#
loop_
_entity.id
_entity.type
_entity.pdbx_description
1 polymer ?
#
loop_
_entity_poly.entity_id
_entity_poly.type
_entity_poly.pdbx_seq_one_letter_code
_entity_poly.pdbx_strand_id
1 'polypeptide(L)'
;MKENRKLLKEVLKDIRHDMSDEEVLNLLADSKISVNPSAEKYTLGQRAADAIARFAGSWAFIFSFTGLLVLWMIVNTLLAAKAFDHFPFILLNLVLSCIAAIQAPLIMMSQNRQEEKDRRRAENDYKVNLKTEIMIEDIYDKVNAILAKQSELEKQLQKQAGEKNESGADINS
;
A
#
# COMPACT_ATOMS: atom_id res chain seq x y z
N MET A 1 -2.83 36.92 1.64
CA MET A 1 -1.64 36.84 0.77
C MET A 1 -0.29 36.86 1.51
N LYS A 2 -0.14 37.55 2.66
CA LYS A 2 1.12 37.54 3.44
C LYS A 2 1.23 36.38 4.44
N GLU A 3 0.11 35.90 4.99
CA GLU A 3 0.07 34.71 5.88
C GLU A 3 0.43 33.40 5.15
N ASN A 4 -0.10 33.15 3.95
CA ASN A 4 0.24 31.94 3.19
C ASN A 4 1.74 31.83 2.85
N ARG A 5 2.44 32.95 2.69
CA ARG A 5 3.90 32.94 2.47
C ARG A 5 4.68 32.68 3.76
N LYS A 6 4.11 33.02 4.92
CA LYS A 6 4.68 32.65 6.23
C LYS A 6 4.51 31.15 6.47
N LEU A 7 3.31 30.61 6.26
CA LEU A 7 3.04 29.18 6.39
C LEU A 7 3.88 28.34 5.42
N LEU A 8 4.00 28.76 4.15
CA LEU A 8 4.90 28.11 3.19
C LEU A 8 6.35 28.18 3.65
N LYS A 9 6.83 29.32 4.18
CA LYS A 9 8.20 29.44 4.69
C LYS A 9 8.43 28.65 5.97
N GLU A 10 7.41 28.44 6.78
CA GLU A 10 7.45 27.66 8.01
C GLU A 10 7.47 26.17 7.69
N VAL A 11 6.64 25.70 6.76
CA VAL A 11 6.68 24.34 6.21
C VAL A 11 7.98 24.07 5.43
N LEU A 12 8.46 25.02 4.63
CA LEU A 12 9.78 24.93 3.95
C LEU A 12 10.98 25.12 4.90
N LYS A 13 10.76 25.48 6.16
CA LYS A 13 11.81 25.60 7.18
C LYS A 13 11.88 24.34 8.04
N ASP A 14 10.73 23.72 8.32
CA ASP A 14 10.66 22.38 8.93
C ASP A 14 11.22 21.28 8.01
N ILE A 15 11.06 21.40 6.68
CA ILE A 15 11.58 20.41 5.72
C ILE A 15 13.09 20.60 5.44
N ARG A 16 13.69 21.73 5.84
CA ARG A 16 15.05 22.15 5.40
C ARG A 16 16.10 22.14 6.51
N HIS A 17 15.78 21.62 7.69
CA HIS A 17 16.76 21.51 8.76
C HIS A 17 17.52 20.18 8.65
N ASP A 18 18.67 20.27 7.96
CA ASP A 18 19.93 19.60 8.29
C ASP A 18 19.97 18.06 8.36
N MET A 19 19.58 17.38 7.28
CA MET A 19 20.00 16.00 7.07
C MET A 19 21.49 15.96 6.70
N SER A 20 22.35 15.93 7.72
CA SER A 20 23.73 15.46 7.55
C SER A 20 23.69 14.01 7.05
N ASP A 21 24.69 13.58 6.26
CA ASP A 21 24.71 12.25 5.65
C ASP A 21 24.51 11.10 6.66
N GLU A 22 24.85 11.33 7.94
CA GLU A 22 24.58 10.47 9.10
C GLU A 22 23.09 10.29 9.40
N GLU A 23 22.28 11.36 9.29
CA GLU A 23 20.82 11.33 9.53
C GLU A 23 20.07 10.73 8.34
N VAL A 24 20.58 10.90 7.11
CA VAL A 24 20.09 10.15 5.93
C VAL A 24 20.44 8.68 6.06
N LEU A 25 21.65 8.33 6.52
CA LEU A 25 22.03 6.95 6.81
C LEU A 25 21.18 6.35 7.94
N ASN A 26 20.87 7.12 8.98
CA ASN A 26 19.96 6.71 10.04
C ASN A 26 18.52 6.61 9.53
N LEU A 27 18.07 7.47 8.62
CA LEU A 27 16.76 7.38 7.97
C LEU A 27 16.68 6.25 6.95
N LEU A 28 17.81 5.84 6.36
CA LEU A 28 17.86 4.65 5.50
C LEU A 28 17.92 3.37 6.34
N ALA A 29 18.61 3.40 7.49
CA ALA A 29 18.63 2.33 8.48
C ALA A 29 17.30 2.19 9.24
N ASP A 30 16.61 3.30 9.51
CA ASP A 30 15.28 3.40 10.13
C ASP A 30 14.15 3.30 9.08
N SER A 31 14.44 3.54 7.80
CA SER A 31 13.68 2.99 6.68
C SER A 31 13.96 1.49 6.58
N LYS A 32 13.58 0.78 7.64
CA LYS A 32 12.93 -0.51 7.48
C LYS A 32 11.72 -0.30 6.57
N ILE A 33 12.00 -0.32 5.27
CA ILE A 33 11.12 -0.90 4.27
C ILE A 33 10.54 -2.16 4.92
N SER A 34 9.22 -2.14 5.15
CA SER A 34 8.50 -2.95 6.14
C SER A 34 8.56 -2.38 7.57
N VAL A 35 7.75 -1.35 7.82
CA VAL A 35 6.86 -1.44 8.98
C VAL A 35 6.05 -2.70 8.74
N ASN A 36 6.54 -3.81 9.25
CA ASN A 36 5.80 -5.03 9.32
C ASN A 36 4.64 -4.74 10.30
N PRO A 37 3.37 -4.63 9.84
CA PRO A 37 2.27 -4.40 10.77
C PRO A 37 2.05 -5.61 11.69
N SER A 38 2.78 -6.71 11.49
CA SER A 38 2.65 -7.96 12.24
C SER A 38 3.19 -7.94 13.67
N ALA A 39 3.58 -6.78 14.20
CA ALA A 39 3.87 -6.64 15.63
C ALA A 39 2.66 -6.17 16.46
N GLU A 40 1.44 -6.15 15.88
CA GLU A 40 0.27 -6.36 16.73
C GLU A 40 0.40 -7.75 17.33
N LYS A 41 0.46 -7.82 18.66
CA LYS A 41 0.42 -9.06 19.43
C LYS A 41 -0.87 -9.80 19.05
N TYR A 42 -0.81 -10.61 18.00
CA TYR A 42 -1.94 -11.44 17.62
C TYR A 42 -2.26 -12.31 18.81
N THR A 43 -3.44 -12.10 19.37
CA THR A 43 -3.96 -13.00 20.39
C THR A 43 -4.01 -14.40 19.77
N LEU A 44 -3.78 -15.45 20.58
CA LEU A 44 -3.78 -16.83 20.07
C LEU A 44 -5.05 -17.16 19.27
N GLY A 45 -6.17 -16.52 19.64
CA GLY A 45 -7.44 -16.58 18.91
C GLY A 45 -7.39 -15.99 17.50
N GLN A 46 -6.71 -14.87 17.28
CA GLN A 46 -6.59 -14.27 15.93
C GLN A 46 -5.71 -15.11 15.00
N ARG A 47 -4.64 -15.72 15.52
CA ARG A 47 -3.81 -16.66 14.71
C ARG A 47 -4.57 -17.94 14.38
N ALA A 48 -5.33 -18.48 15.35
CA ALA A 48 -6.18 -19.64 15.12
C ALA A 48 -7.28 -19.33 14.10
N ALA A 49 -7.94 -18.18 14.21
CA ALA A 49 -8.96 -17.74 13.25
C ALA A 49 -8.39 -17.59 11.83
N ASP A 50 -7.17 -17.05 11.66
CA ASP A 50 -6.53 -16.94 10.35
C ASP A 50 -6.14 -18.30 9.76
N ALA A 51 -5.65 -19.21 10.59
CA ALA A 51 -5.36 -20.57 10.15
C ALA A 51 -6.64 -21.31 9.72
N ILE A 52 -7.72 -21.18 10.50
CA ILE A 52 -9.01 -21.78 10.20
C ILE A 52 -9.64 -21.16 8.95
N ALA A 53 -9.59 -19.83 8.78
CA ALA A 53 -10.12 -19.15 7.61
C ALA A 53 -9.39 -19.56 6.32
N ARG A 54 -8.05 -19.67 6.38
CA ARG A 54 -7.25 -20.15 5.24
C ARG A 54 -7.50 -21.62 4.92
N PHE A 55 -7.74 -22.45 5.93
CA PHE A 55 -8.05 -23.87 5.75
C PHE A 55 -9.46 -24.07 5.21
N ALA A 56 -10.45 -23.38 5.78
CA ALA A 56 -11.86 -23.45 5.36
C ALA A 56 -12.10 -22.88 3.96
N GLY A 57 -11.27 -21.94 3.50
CA GLY A 57 -11.34 -21.38 2.14
C GLY A 57 -10.67 -22.22 1.05
N SER A 58 -10.12 -23.40 1.38
CA SER A 58 -9.44 -24.26 0.40
C SER A 58 -10.42 -25.15 -0.37
N TRP A 59 -10.21 -25.27 -1.68
CA TRP A 59 -10.98 -26.19 -2.54
C TRP A 59 -10.90 -27.65 -2.06
N ALA A 60 -9.74 -28.08 -1.56
CA ALA A 60 -9.57 -29.44 -1.03
C ALA A 60 -10.40 -29.70 0.23
N PHE A 61 -10.58 -28.68 1.09
CA PHE A 61 -11.41 -28.78 2.28
C PHE A 61 -12.89 -28.95 1.91
N ILE A 62 -13.37 -28.17 0.92
CA ILE A 62 -14.76 -28.27 0.43
C ILE A 62 -15.06 -29.69 -0.05
N PHE A 63 -14.22 -30.25 -0.92
CA PHE A 63 -14.43 -31.62 -1.42
C PHE A 63 -14.35 -32.68 -0.31
N SER A 64 -13.39 -32.57 0.61
CA SER A 64 -13.28 -33.49 1.75
C SER A 64 -14.49 -33.41 2.69
N PHE A 65 -14.99 -32.20 2.96
CA PHE A 65 -16.15 -31.97 3.82
C PHE A 65 -17.43 -32.52 3.19
N THR A 66 -17.66 -32.25 1.90
CA THR A 66 -18.77 -32.82 1.15
C THR A 66 -18.71 -34.35 1.11
N GLY A 67 -17.52 -34.93 0.88
CA GLY A 67 -17.33 -36.39 0.92
C GLY A 67 -17.67 -36.99 2.28
N LEU A 68 -17.28 -36.34 3.38
CA LEU A 68 -17.60 -36.77 4.73
C LEU A 68 -19.11 -36.70 5.02
N LEU A 69 -19.82 -35.67 4.55
CA LEU A 69 -21.28 -35.59 4.65
C LEU A 69 -21.97 -36.71 3.89
N VAL A 70 -21.56 -36.98 2.65
CA VAL A 70 -22.12 -38.07 1.83
C VAL A 70 -21.85 -39.42 2.49
N LEU A 71 -20.64 -39.64 2.99
CA LEU A 71 -20.29 -40.86 3.73
C LEU A 71 -21.15 -41.03 4.98
N TRP A 72 -21.36 -39.96 5.75
CA TRP A 72 -22.24 -39.96 6.92
C TRP A 72 -23.68 -40.34 6.57
N MET A 73 -24.21 -39.77 5.49
CA MET A 73 -25.55 -40.10 4.99
C MET A 73 -25.63 -41.58 4.59
N ILE A 74 -24.63 -42.10 3.87
CA ILE A 74 -24.59 -43.52 3.45
C ILE A 74 -24.57 -44.44 4.67
N VAL A 75 -23.68 -44.19 5.64
CA VAL A 75 -23.57 -45.02 6.85
C VAL A 75 -24.88 -45.01 7.65
N ASN A 76 -25.47 -43.84 7.88
CA ASN A 76 -26.73 -43.75 8.63
C ASN A 76 -27.92 -44.36 7.85
N THR A 77 -27.94 -44.25 6.52
CA THR A 77 -28.98 -44.90 5.70
C THR A 77 -28.87 -46.42 5.76
N LEU A 78 -27.65 -46.98 5.69
CA LEU A 78 -27.41 -48.43 5.75
C LEU A 78 -27.71 -49.04 7.13
N LEU A 79 -27.51 -48.27 8.21
CA LEU A 79 -27.81 -48.72 9.57
C LEU A 79 -29.32 -48.75 9.88
N ALA A 80 -30.15 -48.09 9.06
CA ALA A 80 -31.61 -48.05 9.15
C ALA A 80 -32.10 -48.08 10.61
N ALA A 81 -32.68 -49.18 11.08
CA ALA A 81 -33.25 -49.34 12.43
C ALA A 81 -32.31 -49.03 13.62
N LYS A 82 -30.98 -49.01 13.44
CA LYS A 82 -29.99 -48.70 14.47
C LYS A 82 -29.25 -47.38 14.22
N ALA A 83 -29.71 -46.59 13.24
CA ALA A 83 -29.09 -45.34 12.84
C ALA A 83 -29.26 -44.28 13.94
N PHE A 84 -28.16 -43.56 14.20
CA PHE A 84 -28.13 -42.46 15.16
C PHE A 84 -28.83 -41.21 14.59
N ASP A 85 -28.86 -41.06 13.25
CA ASP A 85 -29.53 -39.98 12.54
C ASP A 85 -30.37 -40.53 11.37
N HIS A 86 -31.60 -40.97 11.67
CA HIS A 86 -32.54 -41.48 10.67
C HIS A 86 -33.01 -40.39 9.71
N PHE A 87 -33.32 -40.77 8.47
CA PHE A 87 -33.95 -39.86 7.50
C PHE A 87 -35.19 -39.21 8.14
N PRO A 88 -35.28 -37.86 8.21
CA PRO A 88 -34.67 -36.85 7.33
C PRO A 88 -33.34 -36.19 7.81
N PHE A 89 -32.52 -36.85 8.62
CA PHE A 89 -31.21 -36.36 9.11
C PHE A 89 -31.28 -35.06 9.94
N ILE A 90 -32.00 -35.10 11.07
CA ILE A 90 -32.24 -33.92 11.91
C ILE A 90 -30.96 -33.36 12.54
N LEU A 91 -30.03 -34.24 12.92
CA LEU A 91 -28.78 -33.81 13.57
C LEU A 91 -27.86 -33.14 12.55
N LEU A 92 -27.71 -33.73 11.36
CA LEU A 92 -26.92 -33.14 10.28
C LEU A 92 -27.46 -31.77 9.87
N ASN A 93 -28.78 -31.63 9.76
CA ASN A 93 -29.43 -30.36 9.44
C ASN A 93 -29.17 -29.30 10.52
N LEU A 94 -29.29 -29.66 11.80
CA LEU A 94 -29.03 -28.75 12.92
C LEU A 94 -27.57 -28.25 12.92
N VAL A 95 -26.61 -29.16 12.74
CA VAL A 95 -25.18 -28.83 12.72
C VAL A 95 -24.85 -27.92 11.53
N LEU A 96 -25.34 -28.24 10.33
CA LEU A 96 -25.11 -27.40 9.15
C LEU A 96 -25.72 -26.01 9.30
N SER A 97 -26.93 -25.91 9.88
CA SER A 97 -27.59 -24.63 10.14
C SER A 97 -26.77 -23.77 11.12
N CYS A 98 -26.22 -24.37 12.17
CA CYS A 98 -25.36 -23.68 13.13
C CYS A 98 -24.05 -23.18 12.48
N ILE A 99 -23.40 -24.04 11.68
CA ILE A 99 -22.18 -23.68 10.95
C ILE A 99 -22.47 -22.50 10.00
N ALA A 100 -23.56 -22.57 9.23
CA ALA A 100 -23.94 -21.52 8.29
C ALA A 100 -24.24 -20.18 8.99
N ALA A 101 -24.89 -20.21 10.16
CA ALA A 101 -25.17 -19.01 10.94
C ALA A 101 -23.90 -18.28 11.40
N ILE A 102 -22.84 -19.03 11.73
CA ILE A 102 -21.54 -18.46 12.16
C ILE A 102 -20.68 -18.04 10.96
N GLN A 103 -20.88 -18.61 9.76
CA GLN A 103 -20.10 -18.28 8.57
C GLN A 103 -20.24 -16.81 8.17
N ALA A 104 -21.45 -16.26 8.11
CA ALA A 104 -21.69 -14.88 7.67
C ALA A 104 -20.91 -13.82 8.47
N PRO A 105 -20.96 -13.79 9.82
CA PRO A 105 -20.17 -12.83 10.60
C PRO A 105 -18.67 -13.10 10.54
N LEU A 106 -18.23 -14.37 10.42
CA LEU A 106 -16.81 -14.70 10.27
C LEU A 106 -16.26 -14.18 8.93
N ILE A 107 -17.01 -14.38 7.84
CA ILE A 107 -16.69 -13.81 6.53
C ILE A 107 -16.66 -12.28 6.63
N MET A 108 -17.67 -11.66 7.24
CA MET A 108 -17.74 -10.19 7.40
C MET A 108 -16.57 -9.63 8.22
N MET A 109 -16.17 -10.30 9.30
CA MET A 109 -14.98 -9.92 10.09
C MET A 109 -13.70 -10.07 9.26
N SER A 110 -13.59 -11.13 8.46
CA SER A 110 -12.43 -11.35 7.59
C SER A 110 -12.34 -10.30 6.47
N GLN A 111 -13.49 -9.87 5.93
CA GLN A 111 -13.62 -8.82 4.91
C GLN A 111 -13.29 -7.46 5.50
N ASN A 112 -13.89 -7.07 6.63
CA ASN A 112 -13.64 -5.78 7.29
C ASN A 112 -12.15 -5.56 7.58
N ARG A 113 -11.42 -6.64 7.96
CA ARG A 113 -9.97 -6.57 8.18
C ARG A 113 -9.16 -6.44 6.88
N GLN A 114 -9.62 -7.02 5.78
CA GLN A 114 -8.98 -6.83 4.47
C GLN A 114 -9.22 -5.42 3.95
N GLU A 115 -10.46 -4.92 4.03
CA GLU A 115 -10.83 -3.56 3.65
C GLU A 115 -10.03 -2.50 4.43
N GLU A 116 -9.80 -2.71 5.72
CA GLU A 116 -8.99 -1.79 6.51
C GLU A 116 -7.53 -1.76 6.04
N LYS A 117 -6.95 -2.92 5.69
CA LYS A 117 -5.59 -3.00 5.12
C LYS A 117 -5.54 -2.33 3.75
N ASP A 118 -6.55 -2.54 2.92
CA ASP A 118 -6.64 -1.95 1.58
C ASP A 118 -6.82 -0.43 1.65
N ARG A 119 -7.62 0.07 2.59
CA ARG A 119 -7.76 1.50 2.86
C ARG A 119 -6.43 2.14 3.25
N ARG A 120 -5.68 1.53 4.18
CA ARG A 120 -4.36 2.03 4.57
C ARG A 120 -3.37 2.04 3.40
N ARG A 121 -3.40 1.02 2.54
CA ARG A 121 -2.59 1.01 1.31
C ARG A 121 -2.96 2.15 0.37
N ALA A 122 -4.25 2.35 0.12
CA ALA A 122 -4.73 3.44 -0.73
C ALA A 122 -4.34 4.83 -0.19
N GLU A 123 -4.44 5.04 1.13
CA GLU A 123 -3.99 6.29 1.77
C GLU A 123 -2.49 6.53 1.62
N ASN A 124 -1.68 5.48 1.72
CA ASN A 124 -0.24 5.57 1.53
C ASN A 124 0.11 5.88 0.07
N ASP A 125 -0.51 5.18 -0.87
CA ASP A 125 -0.33 5.39 -2.31
C ASP A 125 -0.73 6.83 -2.70
N TYR A 126 -1.82 7.35 -2.14
CA TYR A 126 -2.22 8.75 -2.31
C TYR A 126 -1.14 9.73 -1.84
N LYS A 127 -0.57 9.52 -0.65
CA LYS A 127 0.51 10.38 -0.11
C LYS A 127 1.77 10.34 -0.97
N VAL A 128 2.15 9.15 -1.45
CA VAL A 128 3.32 8.98 -2.34
C VAL A 128 3.09 9.69 -3.66
N ASN A 129 1.88 9.58 -4.24
CA ASN A 129 1.55 10.24 -5.48
C ASN A 129 1.59 11.77 -5.33
N LEU A 130 0.98 12.31 -4.27
CA LEU A 130 1.03 13.75 -3.97
C LEU A 130 2.47 14.25 -3.79
N LYS A 131 3.31 13.50 -3.07
CA LYS A 131 4.73 13.83 -2.90
C LYS A 131 5.46 13.85 -4.25
N THR A 132 5.14 12.90 -5.13
CA THR A 132 5.73 12.81 -6.46
C THR A 132 5.33 14.00 -7.33
N GLU A 133 4.06 14.40 -7.28
CA GLU A 133 3.57 15.59 -7.99
C GLU A 133 4.30 16.86 -7.57
N ILE A 134 4.45 17.09 -6.25
CA ILE A 134 5.19 18.26 -5.72
C ILE A 134 6.67 18.23 -6.15
N MET A 135 7.31 17.06 -6.13
CA MET A 135 8.70 16.94 -6.59
C MET A 135 8.84 17.22 -8.08
N ILE A 136 7.86 16.82 -8.91
CA ILE A 136 7.86 17.13 -10.34
C ILE A 136 7.75 18.64 -10.56
N GLU A 137 6.89 19.33 -9.80
CA GLU A 137 6.76 20.79 -9.87
C GLU A 137 8.06 21.51 -9.48
N ASP A 138 8.71 21.08 -8.39
CA ASP A 138 10.01 21.64 -7.97
C ASP A 138 11.13 21.39 -9.02
N ILE A 139 11.15 20.20 -9.62
CA ILE A 139 12.09 19.89 -10.71
C ILE A 139 11.80 20.77 -11.93
N TYR A 140 10.54 20.98 -12.29
CA TYR A 140 10.15 21.83 -13.40
C TYR A 140 10.64 23.28 -13.21
N ASP A 141 10.48 23.83 -12.01
CA ASP A 141 10.99 25.16 -11.66
C ASP A 141 12.51 25.25 -11.75
N LYS A 142 13.23 24.24 -11.25
CA LYS A 142 14.70 24.17 -11.34
C LYS A 142 15.17 24.08 -12.79
N VAL A 143 14.51 23.27 -13.63
CA VAL A 143 14.81 23.16 -15.06
C VAL A 143 14.62 24.51 -15.74
N ASN A 144 13.50 25.20 -15.50
CA ASN A 144 13.26 26.53 -16.06
C ASN A 144 14.30 27.56 -15.62
N ALA A 145 14.72 27.53 -14.34
CA ALA A 145 15.78 28.39 -13.85
C ALA A 145 17.14 28.13 -14.54
N ILE A 146 17.46 26.86 -14.82
CA ILE A 146 18.66 26.48 -15.57
C ILE A 146 18.56 26.96 -17.01
N LEU A 147 17.42 26.77 -17.68
CA LEU A 147 17.19 27.23 -19.05
C LEU A 147 17.32 28.75 -19.18
N ALA A 148 16.80 29.50 -18.21
CA ALA A 148 16.94 30.96 -18.16
C ALA A 148 18.43 31.38 -18.07
N LYS A 149 19.22 30.70 -17.22
CA LYS A 149 20.67 30.95 -17.11
C LYS A 149 21.41 30.62 -18.40
N GLN A 150 21.07 29.51 -19.08
CA GLN A 150 21.68 29.17 -20.36
C GLN A 150 21.42 30.24 -21.41
N SER A 151 20.18 30.72 -21.53
CA SER A 151 19.83 31.80 -22.46
C SER A 151 20.62 33.09 -22.19
N GLU A 152 20.83 33.42 -20.92
CA GLU A 152 21.63 34.59 -20.54
C GLU A 152 23.11 34.42 -20.91
N LEU A 153 23.68 33.24 -20.67
CA LEU A 153 25.04 32.89 -21.06
C LEU A 153 25.22 32.96 -22.59
N GLU A 154 24.28 32.43 -23.37
CA GLU A 154 24.31 32.48 -24.84
C GLU A 154 24.32 33.92 -25.35
N LYS A 155 23.52 34.82 -24.75
CA LYS A 155 23.52 36.25 -25.10
C LYS A 155 24.86 36.91 -24.78
N GLN A 156 25.47 36.58 -23.65
CA GLN A 156 26.79 37.11 -23.27
C GLN A 156 27.88 36.63 -24.24
N LEU A 157 27.86 35.36 -24.63
CA LEU A 157 28.78 34.80 -25.62
C LEU A 157 28.63 35.47 -26.99
N GLN A 158 27.40 35.73 -27.44
CA GLN A 158 27.15 36.47 -28.69
C GLN A 158 27.67 37.91 -28.63
N LYS A 159 27.47 38.62 -27.51
CA LYS A 159 28.02 39.97 -27.33
C LYS A 159 29.54 39.98 -27.40
N GLN A 160 30.22 39.07 -26.68
CA GLN A 160 31.68 38.97 -26.74
C GLN A 160 32.19 38.59 -28.14
N ALA A 161 31.47 37.74 -28.87
CA ALA A 161 31.81 37.41 -30.25
C ALA A 161 31.67 38.61 -31.19
N GLY A 162 30.65 39.45 -31.00
CA GLY A 162 30.46 40.71 -31.73
C GLY A 162 31.57 41.72 -31.47
N GLU A 163 31.90 41.98 -30.20
CA GLU A 163 32.95 42.94 -29.80
C GLU A 163 34.35 42.53 -30.30
N LYS A 164 34.66 41.22 -30.32
CA LYS A 164 35.92 40.72 -30.90
C LYS A 164 36.02 40.92 -32.41
N ASN A 165 34.89 40.86 -33.14
CA ASN A 165 34.89 41.09 -34.58
C ASN A 165 35.10 42.57 -34.94
N GLU A 166 34.57 43.50 -34.14
CA GLU A 166 34.78 44.94 -34.33
C GLU A 166 36.22 45.35 -33.98
N SER A 167 36.75 44.88 -32.84
CA SER A 167 38.13 45.18 -32.44
C SER A 167 39.18 44.59 -33.39
N GLY A 168 38.89 43.53 -34.14
CA GLY A 168 39.79 42.96 -35.16
C GLY A 168 39.78 43.70 -36.50
N ALA A 169 38.73 44.48 -36.79
CA ALA A 169 38.63 45.27 -38.01
C ALA A 169 39.46 46.57 -37.94
N ASP A 170 39.58 47.15 -36.75
CA ASP A 170 40.33 48.39 -36.51
C ASP A 170 41.86 48.21 -36.51
N ILE A 171 42.36 46.97 -36.38
CA ILE A 171 43.81 46.68 -36.38
C ILE A 171 44.37 46.43 -37.79
N ASN A 172 43.49 46.30 -38.79
CA ASN A 172 43.84 46.03 -40.19
C ASN A 172 43.49 47.18 -41.16
N SER A 173 43.04 48.35 -40.65
CA SER A 173 43.00 49.62 -41.40
C SER A 173 44.25 50.45 -41.11
#